data_AF-A0A4U1CLR2-F1
#
_entry.id   AF-A0A4U1CLR2-F1
#
_cell.length_a   1.000
_cell.length_b   1.000
_cell.length_c   1.000
_cell.angle_alpha   90.00
_cell.angle_beta   90.00
_cell.angle_gamma   90.00
#
_symmetry.space_group_name_H-M   'P 1'
#
loop_
_entity.id
_entity.type
_entity.pdbx_description
1 polymer ?
#
loop_
_entity_poly.entity_id
_entity_poly.type
_entity_poly.pdbx_seq_one_letter_code
_entity_poly.pdbx_strand_id
1 'polypeptide(L)'
;MKTFSAVILLSIITLTAKAQVHLIKQSSIVKLDDGRLYYTAKSYIKQIDSLDKVLVKSPNDTTALMLRSFFYLKAGDLLANPYAADKIFIDRLLTGKRMIEKALSLKLIDLKAKIIAAELCNQLSYRYGGYNSDLSWKYDSKTLAKYAAFQKRYKEEAIEFYKELAVLDKNSAWEYQKKMN
;
A
#
# COMPACT_ATOMS: atom_id res chain seq x y z
N MET A 1 1.00 -43.55 -51.55
CA MET A 1 1.52 -42.93 -50.31
C MET A 1 1.37 -41.42 -50.43
N LYS A 2 0.48 -40.80 -49.64
CA LYS A 2 0.31 -39.34 -49.57
C LYS A 2 1.01 -38.85 -48.31
N THR A 3 2.09 -38.10 -48.45
CA THR A 3 2.78 -37.43 -47.34
C THR A 3 2.03 -36.14 -47.00
N PHE A 4 1.45 -36.09 -45.80
CA PHE A 4 0.86 -34.87 -45.24
C PHE A 4 1.97 -34.00 -44.65
N SER A 5 2.21 -32.84 -45.24
CA SER A 5 3.03 -31.78 -44.64
C SER A 5 2.18 -31.00 -43.64
N ALA A 6 2.48 -31.14 -42.35
CA ALA A 6 1.89 -30.33 -41.29
C ALA A 6 2.59 -28.97 -41.24
N VAL A 7 1.89 -27.91 -41.64
CA VAL A 7 2.32 -26.52 -41.47
C VAL A 7 2.00 -26.10 -40.02
N ILE A 8 3.03 -25.91 -39.21
CA ILE A 8 2.89 -25.35 -37.86
C ILE A 8 2.85 -23.82 -37.99
N LEU A 9 1.66 -23.25 -37.75
CA LEU A 9 1.44 -21.81 -37.72
C LEU A 9 1.89 -21.24 -36.37
N LEU A 10 3.09 -20.66 -36.31
CA LEU A 10 3.62 -19.99 -35.12
C LEU A 10 2.93 -18.63 -34.96
N SER A 11 1.90 -18.56 -34.12
CA SER A 11 1.24 -17.30 -33.77
C SER A 11 2.08 -16.55 -32.73
N ILE A 12 2.78 -15.51 -33.19
CA ILE A 12 3.48 -14.55 -32.33
C ILE A 12 2.42 -13.68 -31.65
N ILE A 13 2.00 -14.07 -30.45
CA ILE A 13 1.25 -13.18 -29.56
C ILE A 13 2.23 -12.10 -29.12
N THR A 14 2.17 -10.94 -29.76
CA THR A 14 2.82 -9.73 -29.26
C THR A 14 2.08 -9.29 -27.99
N LEU A 15 2.50 -9.84 -26.85
CA LEU A 15 2.14 -9.25 -25.56
C LEU A 15 2.72 -7.84 -25.55
N THR A 16 1.84 -6.85 -25.65
CA THR A 16 2.16 -5.48 -25.26
C THR A 16 2.45 -5.51 -23.76
N ALA A 17 3.72 -5.68 -23.41
CA ALA A 17 4.19 -5.55 -22.05
C ALA A 17 3.94 -4.11 -21.62
N LYS A 18 2.77 -3.84 -21.04
CA LYS A 18 2.54 -2.62 -20.29
C LYS A 18 3.54 -2.70 -19.14
N ALA A 19 4.55 -1.83 -19.17
CA ALA A 19 5.57 -1.73 -18.13
C ALA A 19 4.86 -1.79 -16.76
N GLN A 20 5.05 -2.90 -16.06
CA GLN A 20 4.43 -3.13 -14.77
C GLN A 20 5.05 -2.17 -13.78
N VAL A 21 4.25 -1.59 -12.89
CA VAL A 21 4.74 -0.71 -11.83
C VAL A 21 5.78 -1.47 -11.02
N HIS A 22 7.02 -1.01 -11.07
CA HIS A 22 8.11 -1.62 -10.32
C HIS A 22 8.23 -0.91 -8.97
N LEU A 23 8.01 -1.68 -7.89
CA LEU A 23 8.19 -1.21 -6.53
C LEU A 23 9.52 -1.71 -6.00
N ILE A 24 10.34 -0.79 -5.50
CA ILE A 24 11.60 -1.11 -4.85
C ILE A 24 11.53 -0.80 -3.38
N LYS A 25 12.19 -1.66 -2.60
CA LYS A 25 12.48 -1.42 -1.19
C LYS A 25 13.75 -0.55 -1.13
N GLN A 26 13.67 0.60 -0.47
CA GLN A 26 14.83 1.38 -0.06
C GLN A 26 14.82 1.47 1.45
N SER A 27 15.72 0.74 2.09
CA SER A 27 15.76 0.59 3.54
C SER A 27 14.39 0.22 4.13
N SER A 28 13.85 0.96 5.11
CA SER A 28 12.56 0.66 5.74
C SER A 28 11.31 1.04 4.93
N ILE A 29 11.45 1.59 3.71
CA ILE A 29 10.32 2.09 2.91
C ILE A 29 10.20 1.41 1.53
N VAL A 30 8.99 1.48 0.97
CA VAL A 30 8.71 1.10 -0.44
C VAL A 30 8.46 2.35 -1.27
N LYS A 31 9.08 2.41 -2.45
CA LYS A 31 8.92 3.49 -3.43
C LYS A 31 8.76 2.96 -4.85
N LEU A 32 8.32 3.84 -5.74
CA LEU A 32 8.31 3.58 -7.18
C LEU A 32 9.74 3.66 -7.73
N ASP A 33 10.07 2.76 -8.64
CA ASP A 33 11.33 2.79 -9.38
C ASP A 33 11.15 3.49 -10.73
N ASP A 34 10.86 4.78 -10.67
CA ASP A 34 10.61 5.62 -11.85
C ASP A 34 11.41 6.93 -11.83
N GLY A 35 12.37 7.03 -10.92
CA GLY A 35 13.24 8.20 -10.74
C GLY A 35 12.54 9.44 -10.18
N ARG A 36 11.25 9.36 -9.81
CA ARG A 36 10.50 10.53 -9.34
C ARG A 36 10.61 10.70 -7.84
N LEU A 37 10.74 11.95 -7.42
CA LEU A 37 10.80 12.31 -6.00
C LEU A 37 9.42 12.24 -5.32
N TYR A 38 8.34 12.51 -6.06
CA TYR A 38 6.99 12.63 -5.52
C TYR A 38 5.96 11.87 -6.34
N TYR A 39 5.01 11.25 -5.63
CA TYR A 39 3.83 10.66 -6.23
C TYR A 39 2.84 11.73 -6.70
N THR A 40 2.35 11.60 -7.94
CA THR A 40 1.22 12.39 -8.45
C THR A 40 0.16 11.46 -9.03
N ALA A 41 -1.07 11.52 -8.53
CA ALA A 41 -2.13 10.60 -8.96
C ALA A 41 -2.34 10.59 -10.48
N LYS A 42 -2.29 11.77 -11.11
CA LYS A 42 -2.41 11.94 -12.57
C LYS A 42 -1.38 11.11 -13.35
N SER A 43 -0.18 10.95 -12.81
CA SER A 43 0.88 10.21 -13.49
C SER A 43 0.66 8.71 -13.55
N TYR A 44 -0.13 8.16 -12.63
CA TYR A 44 -0.34 6.72 -12.50
C TYR A 44 -1.78 6.31 -12.79
N ILE A 45 -2.60 7.21 -13.34
CA ILE A 45 -4.03 6.96 -13.56
C ILE A 45 -4.25 5.73 -14.45
N LYS A 46 -3.47 5.59 -15.53
CA LYS A 46 -3.57 4.44 -16.44
C LYS A 46 -3.23 3.11 -15.75
N GLN A 47 -2.26 3.13 -14.84
CA GLN A 47 -1.84 1.97 -14.06
C GLN A 47 -2.90 1.62 -13.02
N ILE A 48 -3.45 2.62 -12.33
CA ILE A 48 -4.56 2.46 -11.39
C ILE A 48 -5.78 1.87 -12.09
N ASP A 49 -6.20 2.43 -13.22
CA ASP A 49 -7.33 1.91 -14.01
C ASP A 49 -7.10 0.47 -14.47
N SER A 50 -5.84 0.14 -14.81
CA SER A 50 -5.47 -1.22 -15.21
C SER A 50 -5.56 -2.18 -14.02
N LEU A 51 -5.10 -1.78 -12.84
CA LEU A 51 -5.21 -2.57 -11.61
C LEU A 51 -6.67 -2.78 -11.22
N ASP A 52 -7.50 -1.73 -11.33
CA ASP A 52 -8.92 -1.82 -11.02
C ASP A 52 -9.64 -2.80 -11.97
N LYS A 53 -9.29 -2.81 -13.27
CA LYS A 53 -9.78 -3.83 -14.22
C LYS A 53 -9.32 -5.24 -13.86
N VAL A 54 -8.10 -5.41 -13.39
CA VAL A 54 -7.60 -6.73 -12.92
C VAL A 54 -8.38 -7.18 -11.69
N LEU A 55 -8.58 -6.30 -10.71
CA LEU A 55 -9.30 -6.63 -9.47
C LEU A 55 -10.79 -6.89 -9.69
N VAL A 56 -11.40 -6.33 -10.73
CA VAL A 56 -12.76 -6.69 -11.15
C VAL A 56 -12.81 -8.13 -11.68
N LYS A 57 -11.83 -8.53 -12.50
CA LYS A 57 -11.79 -9.88 -13.11
C LYS A 57 -11.27 -10.95 -12.15
N SER A 58 -10.30 -10.58 -11.32
CA SER A 58 -9.58 -11.44 -10.39
C SER A 58 -9.46 -10.74 -9.03
N PRO A 59 -10.53 -10.73 -8.21
CA PRO A 59 -10.56 -9.99 -6.94
C PRO A 59 -9.54 -10.44 -5.90
N ASN A 60 -8.93 -11.61 -6.10
CA ASN A 60 -7.94 -12.22 -5.22
C ASN A 60 -6.52 -12.17 -5.80
N ASP A 61 -6.30 -11.43 -6.90
CA ASP A 61 -4.95 -11.21 -7.42
C ASP A 61 -4.12 -10.45 -6.38
N THR A 62 -3.21 -11.16 -5.72
CA THR A 62 -2.43 -10.64 -4.60
C THR A 62 -1.45 -9.55 -5.02
N THR A 63 -0.94 -9.62 -6.26
CA THR A 63 -0.05 -8.60 -6.81
C THR A 63 -0.81 -7.32 -7.08
N ALA A 64 -1.99 -7.41 -7.69
CA ALA A 64 -2.84 -6.26 -7.96
C ALA A 64 -3.34 -5.62 -6.64
N LEU A 65 -3.72 -6.43 -5.65
CA LEU A 65 -4.08 -5.96 -4.31
C LEU A 65 -2.91 -5.21 -3.65
N MET A 66 -1.70 -5.77 -3.69
CA MET A 66 -0.51 -5.12 -3.15
C MET A 66 -0.22 -3.79 -3.86
N LEU A 67 -0.14 -3.78 -5.19
CA LEU A 67 0.14 -2.56 -5.96
C LEU A 67 -0.94 -1.49 -5.74
N ARG A 68 -2.21 -1.89 -5.67
CA ARG A 68 -3.30 -0.94 -5.44
C ARG A 68 -3.27 -0.37 -4.03
N SER A 69 -2.94 -1.18 -3.03
CA SER A 69 -2.73 -0.71 -1.66
C SER A 69 -1.60 0.31 -1.54
N PHE A 70 -0.51 0.11 -2.27
CA PHE A 70 0.59 1.08 -2.35
C PHE A 70 0.12 2.43 -2.91
N PHE A 71 -0.70 2.43 -3.98
CA PHE A 71 -1.24 3.68 -4.51
C PHE A 71 -2.19 4.38 -3.53
N TYR A 72 -2.96 3.64 -2.74
CA TYR A 72 -3.75 4.22 -1.65
C TYR A 72 -2.88 4.82 -0.55
N LEU A 73 -1.78 4.15 -0.17
CA LEU A 73 -0.78 4.70 0.75
C LEU A 73 -0.22 6.03 0.25
N LYS A 74 0.21 6.10 -1.02
CA LYS A 74 0.77 7.34 -1.60
C LYS A 74 -0.27 8.44 -1.78
N ALA A 75 -1.51 8.09 -2.14
CA ALA A 75 -2.60 9.05 -2.23
C ALA A 75 -3.09 9.58 -0.87
N GLY A 76 -2.71 8.91 0.23
CA GLY A 76 -2.98 9.28 1.61
C GLY A 76 -1.75 9.80 2.36
N ASP A 77 -0.63 10.05 1.69
CA ASP A 77 0.60 10.53 2.33
C ASP A 77 0.43 11.97 2.85
N LEU A 78 1.00 12.24 4.03
CA LEU A 78 0.91 13.51 4.75
C LEU A 78 1.66 14.64 4.05
N LEU A 79 2.76 14.33 3.34
CA LEU A 79 3.48 15.32 2.53
C LEU A 79 2.62 15.91 1.41
N ALA A 80 1.62 15.16 0.93
CA ALA A 80 0.65 15.64 -0.03
C ALA A 80 -0.52 16.37 0.65
N ASN A 81 -0.81 16.09 1.93
CA ASN A 81 -2.02 16.56 2.63
C ASN A 81 -1.79 16.76 4.14
N PRO A 82 -1.49 17.99 4.60
CA PRO A 82 -1.10 18.27 5.98
C PRO A 82 -2.26 18.19 6.99
N TYR A 83 -3.52 18.16 6.54
CA TYR A 83 -4.68 18.04 7.42
C TYR A 83 -4.86 16.58 7.89
N ALA A 84 -4.61 16.34 9.17
CA ALA A 84 -4.59 15.00 9.77
C ALA A 84 -5.96 14.28 9.72
N ALA A 85 -7.05 14.99 10.01
CA ALA A 85 -8.40 14.41 10.19
C ALA A 85 -9.33 14.51 8.97
N ASP A 86 -8.78 14.60 7.75
CA ASP A 86 -9.60 14.62 6.53
C ASP A 86 -10.05 13.19 6.17
N LYS A 87 -11.37 13.02 6.15
CA LYS A 87 -12.08 11.76 5.90
C LYS A 87 -11.67 11.11 4.58
N ILE A 88 -11.41 11.90 3.54
CA ILE A 88 -11.05 11.37 2.20
C ILE A 88 -9.73 10.59 2.28
N PHE A 89 -8.75 11.10 3.00
CA PHE A 89 -7.45 10.43 3.12
C PHE A 89 -7.50 9.24 4.06
N ILE A 90 -8.27 9.34 5.14
CA ILE A 90 -8.54 8.20 6.03
C ILE A 90 -9.20 7.06 5.24
N ASP A 91 -10.24 7.34 4.46
CA ASP A 91 -10.95 6.33 3.66
C ASP A 91 -10.02 5.66 2.64
N ARG A 92 -9.10 6.42 2.03
CA ARG A 92 -8.06 5.89 1.14
C ARG A 92 -7.12 4.94 1.88
N LEU A 93 -6.56 5.35 3.01
CA LEU A 93 -5.65 4.51 3.80
C LEU A 93 -6.34 3.24 4.30
N LEU A 94 -7.58 3.34 4.79
CA LEU A 94 -8.38 2.18 5.19
C LEU A 94 -8.62 1.22 4.03
N THR A 95 -8.87 1.75 2.83
CA THR A 95 -9.02 0.92 1.63
C THR A 95 -7.73 0.22 1.26
N GLY A 96 -6.60 0.94 1.29
CA GLY A 96 -5.28 0.35 1.09
C GLY A 96 -4.98 -0.75 2.10
N LYS A 97 -5.28 -0.51 3.39
CA LYS A 97 -5.11 -1.48 4.48
C LYS A 97 -5.87 -2.77 4.22
N ARG A 98 -7.17 -2.68 3.91
CA ARG A 98 -7.99 -3.86 3.59
C ARG A 98 -7.43 -4.64 2.41
N MET A 99 -6.94 -3.96 1.37
CA MET A 99 -6.36 -4.62 0.20
C MET A 99 -5.06 -5.35 0.53
N ILE A 100 -4.14 -4.73 1.27
CA ILE A 100 -2.87 -5.38 1.61
C ILE A 100 -3.05 -6.52 2.58
N GLU A 101 -3.95 -6.39 3.56
CA GLU A 101 -4.29 -7.47 4.50
C GLU A 101 -4.95 -8.63 3.78
N LYS A 102 -5.82 -8.35 2.80
CA LYS A 102 -6.36 -9.40 1.93
C LYS A 102 -5.24 -10.12 1.18
N ALA A 103 -4.29 -9.40 0.58
CA ALA A 103 -3.17 -10.02 -0.11
C ALA A 103 -2.32 -10.91 0.83
N LEU A 104 -2.02 -10.44 2.05
CA LEU A 104 -1.30 -11.20 3.06
C LEU A 104 -2.09 -12.44 3.53
N SER A 105 -3.40 -12.32 3.71
CA SER A 105 -4.28 -13.45 4.08
C SER A 105 -4.31 -14.54 3.01
N LEU A 106 -4.20 -14.14 1.74
CA LEU A 106 -4.05 -15.00 0.56
C LEU A 106 -2.61 -15.51 0.37
N LYS A 107 -1.79 -15.46 1.43
CA LYS A 107 -0.42 -15.99 1.48
C LYS A 107 0.56 -15.32 0.52
N LEU A 108 0.38 -14.03 0.23
CA LEU A 108 1.43 -13.25 -0.42
C LEU A 108 2.67 -13.16 0.48
N ILE A 109 3.76 -13.82 0.09
CA ILE A 109 5.06 -13.73 0.76
C ILE A 109 5.92 -12.71 0.01
N ASP A 110 5.73 -11.42 0.32
CA ASP A 110 6.54 -10.33 -0.21
C ASP A 110 6.90 -9.34 0.92
N LEU A 111 8.18 -9.05 1.10
CA LEU A 111 8.66 -8.11 2.11
C LEU A 111 8.06 -6.71 1.92
N LYS A 112 7.89 -6.27 0.67
CA LYS A 112 7.28 -4.97 0.35
C LYS A 112 5.83 -4.92 0.80
N ALA A 113 5.10 -6.03 0.73
CA ALA A 113 3.72 -6.10 1.20
C ALA A 113 3.63 -5.84 2.70
N LYS A 114 4.53 -6.43 3.50
CA LYS A 114 4.62 -6.18 4.95
C LYS A 114 5.01 -4.74 5.26
N ILE A 115 5.96 -4.15 4.51
CA ILE A 115 6.32 -2.73 4.68
C ILE A 115 5.12 -1.82 4.37
N ILE A 116 4.38 -2.08 3.27
CA ILE A 116 3.18 -1.31 2.92
C ILE A 116 2.11 -1.41 4.02
N ALA A 117 1.90 -2.60 4.59
CA ALA A 117 0.96 -2.79 5.69
C ALA A 117 1.36 -1.99 6.94
N ALA A 118 2.64 -2.02 7.31
CA ALA A 118 3.18 -1.26 8.43
C ALA A 118 2.98 0.25 8.23
N GLU A 119 3.31 0.77 7.04
CA GLU A 119 3.19 2.19 6.71
C GLU A 119 1.73 2.67 6.66
N LEU A 120 0.80 1.85 6.17
CA LEU A 120 -0.63 2.16 6.19
C LEU A 120 -1.14 2.30 7.63
N CYS A 121 -0.75 1.39 8.53
CA CYS A 121 -1.13 1.46 9.95
C CYS A 121 -0.50 2.70 10.62
N ASN A 122 0.78 2.96 10.35
CA ASN A 122 1.50 4.11 10.87
C ASN A 122 0.83 5.44 10.46
N GLN A 123 0.50 5.60 9.17
CA GLN A 123 -0.19 6.78 8.65
C GLN A 123 -1.60 6.94 9.24
N LEU A 124 -2.35 5.85 9.41
CA LEU A 124 -3.64 5.87 10.10
C LEU A 124 -3.50 6.33 11.55
N SER A 125 -2.49 5.83 12.27
CA SER A 125 -2.21 6.25 13.64
C SER A 125 -1.95 7.76 13.72
N TYR A 126 -1.10 8.31 12.85
CA TYR A 126 -0.85 9.76 12.81
C TYR A 126 -2.11 10.58 12.50
N ARG A 127 -2.95 10.11 11.58
CA ARG A 127 -4.18 10.82 11.19
C ARG A 127 -5.23 10.85 12.29
N TYR A 128 -5.41 9.74 13.01
CA TYR A 128 -6.30 9.67 14.16
C TYR A 128 -5.70 10.31 15.42
N GLY A 129 -4.37 10.33 15.53
CA GLY A 129 -3.64 10.94 16.63
C GLY A 129 -3.49 12.44 16.55
N GLY A 130 -3.89 13.05 15.42
CA GLY A 130 -4.05 14.48 15.24
C GLY A 130 -2.88 15.28 15.82
N TYR A 131 -1.70 15.18 15.19
CA TYR A 131 -0.44 15.85 15.54
C TYR A 131 -0.68 17.18 16.31
N ASN A 132 -0.78 17.09 17.64
CA ASN A 132 -0.86 18.19 18.61
C ASN A 132 -2.03 19.20 18.53
N SER A 133 -3.20 18.86 17.99
CA SER A 133 -4.36 19.77 18.10
C SER A 133 -5.44 19.16 18.97
N ASP A 134 -5.74 19.85 20.07
CA ASP A 134 -7.02 19.67 20.74
C ASP A 134 -8.13 19.89 19.69
N LEU A 135 -8.74 18.80 19.23
CA LEU A 135 -9.84 18.83 18.27
C LEU A 135 -11.19 19.02 19.00
N SER A 136 -11.20 19.36 20.30
CA SER A 136 -12.42 19.64 21.07
C SER A 136 -13.25 20.79 20.50
N TRP A 137 -12.62 21.74 19.79
CA TRP A 137 -13.33 22.79 19.07
C TRP A 137 -14.17 22.27 17.89
N LYS A 138 -13.85 21.06 17.38
CA LYS A 138 -14.47 20.46 16.20
C LYS A 138 -15.34 19.25 16.53
N TYR A 139 -14.95 18.45 17.51
CA TYR A 139 -15.55 17.15 17.80
C TYR A 139 -15.94 17.02 19.26
N ASP A 140 -17.02 16.27 19.50
CA ASP A 140 -17.46 15.93 20.85
C ASP A 140 -16.51 14.93 21.54
N SER A 141 -16.61 14.83 22.87
CA SER A 141 -15.78 13.94 23.69
C SER A 141 -15.90 12.46 23.29
N LYS A 142 -17.07 12.03 22.81
CA LYS A 142 -17.28 10.65 22.33
C LYS A 142 -16.48 10.36 21.06
N THR A 143 -16.42 11.30 20.13
CA THR A 143 -15.66 11.19 18.88
C THR A 143 -14.17 11.22 19.16
N LEU A 144 -13.72 12.11 20.05
CA LEU A 144 -12.31 12.16 20.47
C LEU A 144 -11.86 10.85 21.12
N ALA A 145 -12.69 10.26 21.99
CA ALA A 145 -12.40 8.96 22.58
C ALA A 145 -12.28 7.84 21.52
N LYS A 146 -13.14 7.84 20.50
CA LYS A 146 -13.04 6.90 19.37
C LYS A 146 -11.74 7.08 18.58
N TYR A 147 -11.35 8.33 18.30
CA TYR A 147 -10.12 8.60 17.56
C TYR A 147 -8.88 8.19 18.35
N ALA A 148 -8.84 8.43 19.67
CA ALA A 148 -7.78 7.93 20.53
C ALA A 148 -7.69 6.39 20.50
N ALA A 149 -8.84 5.69 20.52
CA ALA A 149 -8.87 4.23 20.40
C ALA A 149 -8.34 3.76 19.03
N PHE A 150 -8.72 4.42 17.93
CA PHE A 150 -8.20 4.10 16.60
C PHE A 150 -6.70 4.38 16.47
N GLN A 151 -6.23 5.52 16.97
CA GLN A 151 -4.81 5.86 17.00
C GLN A 151 -4.00 4.76 17.69
N LYS A 152 -4.41 4.38 18.90
CA LYS A 152 -3.75 3.35 19.70
C LYS A 152 -3.70 2.03 18.94
N ARG A 153 -4.85 1.56 18.45
CA ARG A 153 -4.97 0.33 17.68
C ARG A 153 -4.01 0.31 16.49
N TYR A 154 -4.03 1.36 15.66
CA TYR A 154 -3.17 1.39 14.47
C TYR A 154 -1.68 1.58 14.81
N LYS A 155 -1.34 2.22 15.94
CA LYS A 155 0.04 2.26 16.45
C LYS A 155 0.52 0.85 16.81
N GLU A 156 -0.29 0.10 17.55
CA GLU A 156 0.02 -1.28 17.95
C GLU A 156 0.16 -2.20 16.74
N GLU A 157 -0.78 -2.15 15.78
CA GLU A 157 -0.69 -2.93 14.54
C GLU A 157 0.57 -2.58 13.72
N ALA A 158 0.93 -1.30 13.61
CA ALA A 158 2.16 -0.88 12.93
C ALA A 158 3.42 -1.43 13.60
N ILE A 159 3.48 -1.36 14.94
CA ILE A 159 4.60 -1.87 15.74
C ILE A 159 4.79 -3.37 15.50
N GLU A 160 3.72 -4.16 15.50
CA GLU A 160 3.81 -5.61 15.25
C GLU A 160 4.40 -5.90 13.87
N PHE A 161 3.93 -5.21 12.82
CA PHE A 161 4.56 -5.35 11.50
C PHE A 161 6.03 -4.96 11.49
N TYR A 162 6.41 -3.85 12.14
CA TYR A 162 7.81 -3.43 12.19
C TYR A 162 8.70 -4.42 12.97
N LYS A 163 8.17 -5.08 14.02
CA LYS A 163 8.91 -6.10 14.77
C LYS A 163 9.22 -7.30 13.88
N GLU A 164 8.22 -7.78 13.14
CA GLU A 164 8.43 -8.85 12.16
C GLU A 164 9.44 -8.43 11.08
N LEU A 165 9.32 -7.20 10.56
CA LEU A 165 10.23 -6.68 9.54
C LEU A 165 11.68 -6.57 10.05
N ALA A 166 11.90 -6.19 11.31
CA ALA A 166 13.24 -6.14 11.90
C ALA A 166 13.91 -7.52 11.98
N VAL A 167 13.13 -8.60 12.11
CA VAL A 167 13.63 -9.97 12.07
C VAL A 167 13.88 -10.44 10.64
N LEU A 168 12.95 -10.14 9.72
CA LEU A 168 12.98 -10.60 8.33
C LEU A 168 14.02 -9.86 7.47
N ASP A 169 14.26 -8.59 7.75
CA ASP A 169 15.14 -7.71 6.97
C ASP A 169 16.17 -7.03 7.88
N LYS A 170 17.14 -7.83 8.31
CA LYS A 170 18.20 -7.43 9.25
C LYS A 170 18.97 -6.19 8.79
N ASN A 171 19.12 -5.99 7.48
CA ASN A 171 19.84 -4.86 6.91
C ASN A 171 19.14 -3.51 7.16
N SER A 172 17.83 -3.52 7.44
CA SER A 172 17.06 -2.30 7.77
C SER A 172 16.48 -2.34 9.19
N ALA A 173 16.90 -3.30 10.03
CA ALA A 173 16.30 -3.54 11.34
C ALA A 173 16.28 -2.30 12.24
N TRP A 174 17.37 -1.54 12.27
CA TRP A 174 17.48 -0.29 13.03
C TRP A 174 16.43 0.74 12.59
N GLU A 175 16.17 0.86 11.29
CA GLU A 175 15.18 1.81 10.79
C GLU A 175 13.75 1.40 11.15
N TYR A 176 13.45 0.10 11.15
CA TYR A 176 12.16 -0.40 11.63
C TYR A 176 11.98 -0.14 13.13
N GLN A 177 13.01 -0.38 13.94
CA GLN A 177 12.99 -0.09 15.38
C GLN A 177 12.74 1.39 15.65
N LYS A 178 13.36 2.29 14.87
CA LYS A 178 13.12 3.74 14.99
C LYS A 178 11.66 4.12 14.77
N LYS A 179 10.93 3.41 13.90
CA LYS A 179 9.50 3.66 13.61
C LYS A 179 8.54 3.14 14.68
N MET A 180 9.01 2.37 15.66
CA MET A 180 8.19 1.85 16.76
C MET A 180 8.03 2.83 17.93
N ASN A 181 8.96 3.78 18.05
CA ASN A 181 9.00 4.77 19.11
C ASN A 181 8.03 5.92 18.78
#